data_AF-A0A4Q6B7Y1-F1
#
_entry.id   AF-A0A4Q6B7Y1-F1
#
_cell.length_a   1.000
_cell.length_b   1.000
_cell.length_c   1.000
_cell.angle_alpha   90.00
_cell.angle_beta   90.00
_cell.angle_gamma   90.00
#
_symmetry.space_group_name_H-M   'P 1'
#
loop_
_entity.id
_entity.type
_entity.pdbx_description
1 polymer ?
#
loop_
_entity_poly.entity_id
_entity_poly.type
_entity_poly.pdbx_seq_one_letter_code
_entity_poly.pdbx_strand_id
1 'polypeptide(L)'
;MAKHLVQPDTLPVIREGLKKNEIAALADNSVDQLLEDGNVFQVAEALAAMEEFVKTVRKDERYIQFLRDELAKHHGRLVTASGARIELCEAGVAYDYSGNGEWRELEAERFELERRKKTLEEKLRLLAPGRVAVDPETGEMLEGPQRSSKSTYRITLAR
;
A
#
# COMPACT_ATOMS: atom_id res chain seq x y z
N MET A 1 31.80 5.17 -28.04
CA MET A 1 30.85 4.21 -28.64
C MET A 1 29.69 4.06 -27.66
N ALA A 2 28.52 4.61 -28.01
CA ALA A 2 27.35 4.58 -27.17
C ALA A 2 26.84 3.13 -27.07
N LYS A 3 26.90 2.54 -25.87
CA LYS A 3 26.22 1.27 -25.60
C LYS A 3 24.73 1.54 -25.76
N HIS A 4 24.14 0.96 -26.81
CA HIS A 4 22.69 0.83 -26.93
C HIS A 4 22.18 0.21 -25.64
N LEU A 5 21.50 1.00 -24.82
CA LEU A 5 20.58 0.52 -23.81
C LEU A 5 19.40 -0.08 -24.60
N VAL A 6 19.57 -1.32 -25.04
CA VAL A 6 18.44 -2.15 -25.43
C VAL A 6 17.66 -2.32 -24.14
N GLN A 7 16.53 -1.64 -24.01
CA GLN A 7 15.57 -1.94 -22.96
C GLN A 7 15.17 -3.41 -23.17
N PRO A 8 15.43 -4.32 -22.21
CA PRO A 8 14.79 -5.60 -22.28
C PRO A 8 13.29 -5.32 -22.08
N ASP A 9 12.50 -5.47 -23.15
CA ASP A 9 11.03 -5.42 -23.15
C ASP A 9 10.49 -6.65 -22.38
N THR A 10 10.81 -6.77 -21.09
CA THR A 10 10.37 -7.87 -20.23
C THR A 10 9.10 -7.54 -19.47
N LEU A 11 8.67 -6.27 -19.48
CA LEU A 11 7.41 -5.85 -18.87
C LEU A 11 6.38 -5.51 -19.96
N PRO A 12 5.13 -6.00 -19.84
CA PRO A 12 4.09 -5.69 -20.80
C PRO A 12 3.67 -4.22 -20.74
N VAL A 13 3.38 -3.64 -21.91
CA VAL A 13 2.80 -2.30 -22.00
C VAL A 13 1.34 -2.34 -21.55
N ILE A 14 1.04 -1.69 -20.41
CA ILE A 14 -0.34 -1.57 -19.93
C ILE A 14 -1.10 -0.60 -20.83
N ARG A 15 -2.21 -1.08 -21.39
CA ARG A 15 -3.13 -0.27 -22.22
C ARG A 15 -4.47 -0.10 -21.52
N GLU A 16 -5.20 0.94 -21.88
CA GLU A 16 -6.63 1.02 -21.55
C GLU A 16 -7.40 -0.14 -22.19
N GLY A 17 -8.58 -0.49 -21.67
CA GLY A 17 -9.38 -1.57 -22.23
C GLY A 17 -9.30 -2.92 -21.50
N LEU A 18 -8.36 -3.09 -20.57
CA LEU A 18 -8.15 -4.36 -19.87
C LEU A 18 -9.12 -4.56 -18.69
N LYS A 19 -9.68 -5.76 -18.58
CA LYS A 19 -10.48 -6.21 -17.43
C LYS A 19 -9.58 -6.77 -16.34
N LYS A 20 -10.10 -6.84 -15.10
CA LYS A 20 -9.37 -7.39 -13.94
C LYS A 20 -8.75 -8.77 -14.20
N ASN A 21 -9.50 -9.67 -14.84
CA ASN A 21 -9.02 -11.03 -15.14
C ASN A 21 -7.92 -11.05 -16.20
N GLU A 22 -7.98 -10.14 -17.18
CA GLU A 22 -6.96 -10.01 -18.23
C GLU A 22 -5.67 -9.41 -17.66
N ILE A 23 -5.79 -8.47 -16.73
CA ILE A 23 -4.65 -7.92 -15.98
C ILE A 23 -3.99 -9.02 -15.14
N ALA A 24 -4.78 -9.86 -14.46
CA ALA A 24 -4.25 -10.97 -13.67
C ALA A 24 -3.50 -11.99 -14.55
N ALA A 25 -4.10 -12.41 -15.67
CA ALA A 25 -3.45 -13.32 -16.60
C ALA A 25 -2.16 -12.75 -17.21
N LEU A 26 -2.16 -11.45 -17.52
CA LEU A 26 -0.98 -10.75 -18.03
C LEU A 26 0.12 -10.63 -16.96
N ALA A 27 -0.24 -10.42 -15.71
CA ALA A 27 0.70 -10.43 -14.60
C ALA A 27 1.30 -11.82 -14.39
N ASP A 28 0.49 -12.88 -14.39
CA ASP A 28 0.95 -14.26 -14.23
C ASP A 28 1.94 -14.64 -15.34
N ASN A 29 1.59 -14.39 -16.61
CA ASN A 29 2.48 -14.64 -17.75
C ASN A 29 3.80 -13.84 -17.65
N SER A 30 3.75 -12.61 -17.14
CA SER A 30 4.95 -11.79 -16.96
C SER A 30 5.85 -12.36 -15.86
N VAL A 31 5.26 -12.87 -14.77
CA VAL A 31 6.03 -13.49 -13.69
C VAL A 31 6.71 -14.77 -14.19
N ASP A 32 6.00 -15.61 -14.94
CA ASP A 32 6.55 -16.84 -15.51
C ASP A 32 7.76 -16.54 -16.41
N GLN A 33 7.63 -15.55 -17.29
CA GLN A 33 8.74 -15.11 -18.15
C GLN A 33 9.93 -14.58 -17.34
N LEU A 34 9.69 -13.85 -16.24
CA LEU A 34 10.75 -13.34 -15.38
C LEU A 34 11.49 -14.42 -14.60
N LEU A 35 10.78 -15.50 -14.23
CA LEU A 35 11.38 -16.66 -13.59
C LEU A 35 12.28 -17.44 -14.57
N GLU A 36 11.95 -17.44 -15.86
CA GLU A 36 12.74 -18.07 -16.93
C GLU A 36 13.96 -17.23 -17.36
N ASP A 37 13.80 -15.92 -17.57
CA ASP A 37 14.84 -15.03 -18.11
C ASP A 37 15.92 -14.63 -17.08
N GLY A 38 15.64 -14.77 -15.77
CA GLY A 38 16.60 -14.54 -14.69
C GLY A 38 16.97 -13.07 -14.39
N ASN A 39 16.44 -12.10 -15.15
CA ASN A 39 16.70 -10.66 -14.98
C ASN A 39 15.85 -10.00 -13.88
N VAL A 40 15.76 -10.62 -12.71
CA VAL A 40 14.81 -10.25 -11.65
C VAL A 40 15.08 -8.85 -11.07
N PHE A 41 16.35 -8.44 -10.93
CA PHE A 41 16.70 -7.15 -10.29
C PHE A 41 16.35 -5.92 -11.12
N GLN A 42 16.66 -5.94 -12.42
CA GLN A 42 16.37 -4.82 -13.34
C GLN A 42 14.86 -4.58 -13.44
N VAL A 43 14.10 -5.68 -13.43
CA VAL A 43 12.64 -5.63 -13.51
C VAL A 43 12.04 -5.15 -12.19
N ALA A 44 12.58 -5.58 -11.05
CA ALA A 44 12.15 -5.08 -9.76
C ALA A 44 12.38 -3.56 -9.62
N GLU A 45 13.49 -3.04 -10.13
CA GLU A 45 13.77 -1.59 -10.21
C GLU A 45 12.77 -0.87 -11.13
N ALA A 46 12.54 -1.40 -12.34
CA ALA A 46 11.59 -0.83 -13.29
C ALA A 46 10.16 -0.78 -12.73
N LEU A 47 9.71 -1.84 -12.07
CA LEU A 47 8.40 -1.89 -11.41
C LEU A 47 8.28 -0.84 -10.30
N ALA A 48 9.32 -0.67 -9.48
CA ALA A 48 9.33 0.36 -8.45
C ALA A 48 9.24 1.78 -9.05
N ALA A 49 9.96 2.04 -10.14
CA ALA A 49 9.90 3.32 -10.85
C ALA A 49 8.51 3.57 -11.48
N MET A 50 7.91 2.55 -12.11
CA MET A 50 6.55 2.63 -12.65
C MET A 50 5.51 2.90 -11.56
N GLU A 51 5.62 2.22 -10.42
CA GLU A 51 4.72 2.42 -9.28
C GLU A 51 4.80 3.86 -8.76
N GLU A 52 6.02 4.39 -8.59
CA GLU A 52 6.23 5.76 -8.12
C GLU A 52 5.74 6.81 -9.13
N PHE A 53 5.95 6.56 -10.43
CA PHE A 53 5.42 7.41 -11.49
C PHE A 53 3.88 7.46 -11.45
N VAL A 54 3.22 6.30 -11.40
CA VAL A 54 1.75 6.21 -11.32
C VAL A 54 1.21 6.91 -10.07
N LYS A 55 1.87 6.73 -8.92
CA LYS A 55 1.50 7.42 -7.67
C LYS A 55 1.60 8.93 -7.81
N THR A 56 2.69 9.42 -8.39
CA THR A 56 2.93 10.85 -8.59
C THR A 56 1.88 11.47 -9.51
N VAL A 57 1.62 10.87 -10.68
CA VAL A 57 0.60 11.36 -11.62
C VAL A 57 -0.80 11.36 -11.00
N ARG A 58 -1.16 10.30 -10.28
CA ARG A 58 -2.48 10.23 -9.61
C ARG A 58 -2.67 11.23 -8.47
N LYS A 59 -1.59 11.75 -7.90
CA LYS A 59 -1.61 12.77 -6.84
C LYS A 59 -1.46 14.19 -7.37
N ASP A 60 -1.12 14.38 -8.65
CA ASP A 60 -0.97 15.70 -9.24
C ASP A 60 -2.34 16.40 -9.31
N GLU A 61 -2.45 17.54 -8.62
CA GLU A 61 -3.70 18.30 -8.53
C GLU A 61 -4.18 18.79 -9.90
N ARG A 62 -3.26 19.11 -10.83
CA ARG A 62 -3.62 19.57 -12.18
C ARG A 62 -4.28 18.45 -12.97
N TYR A 63 -3.75 17.23 -12.84
CA TYR A 63 -4.35 16.04 -13.47
C TYR A 63 -5.73 15.74 -12.88
N ILE A 64 -5.85 15.76 -11.55
CA ILE A 64 -7.12 15.52 -10.86
C ILE A 64 -8.17 16.56 -11.29
N GLN A 65 -7.81 17.85 -11.28
CA GLN A 65 -8.72 18.92 -11.66
C GLN A 65 -9.16 18.78 -13.12
N PHE A 66 -8.22 18.55 -14.03
CA PHE A 66 -8.53 18.34 -15.45
C PHE A 66 -9.47 17.16 -15.67
N LEU A 67 -9.23 16.02 -15.00
CA LEU A 67 -10.11 14.86 -15.10
C LEU A 67 -11.51 15.14 -14.55
N ARG A 68 -11.63 15.92 -13.47
CA ARG A 68 -12.92 16.35 -12.92
C ARG A 68 -13.69 17.26 -13.90
N ASP A 69 -12.99 18.19 -14.54
CA ASP A 69 -13.59 19.11 -15.51
C ASP A 69 -14.08 18.36 -16.76
N GLU A 70 -13.31 17.40 -17.26
CA GLU A 70 -13.75 16.52 -18.35
C GLU A 70 -14.94 15.64 -17.92
N LEU A 71 -14.93 15.04 -16.72
CA LEU A 71 -16.06 14.27 -16.21
C LEU A 71 -17.32 15.11 -16.01
N ALA A 72 -17.19 16.40 -15.64
CA ALA A 72 -18.32 17.29 -15.51
C ALA A 72 -19.06 17.49 -16.85
N LYS A 73 -18.34 17.51 -17.98
CA LYS A 73 -18.94 17.54 -19.33
C LYS A 73 -19.74 16.26 -19.64
N HIS A 74 -19.38 15.14 -19.01
CA HIS A 74 -20.07 13.86 -19.13
C HIS A 74 -21.08 13.60 -17.99
N HIS A 75 -21.67 14.65 -17.41
CA HIS A 75 -22.63 14.54 -16.29
C HIS A 75 -22.08 13.83 -15.05
N GLY A 76 -20.75 13.89 -14.84
CA GLY A 76 -20.08 13.33 -13.67
C GLY A 76 -19.86 11.82 -13.71
N ARG A 77 -20.13 11.15 -14.84
CA ARG A 77 -19.95 9.70 -15.00
C ARG A 77 -19.51 9.34 -16.41
N LEU A 78 -18.46 8.54 -16.51
CA LEU A 78 -18.00 7.92 -17.75
C LEU A 78 -17.86 6.42 -17.56
N VAL A 79 -18.37 5.64 -18.51
CA VAL A 79 -18.09 4.20 -18.60
C VAL A 79 -17.25 4.00 -19.85
N THR A 80 -16.02 3.54 -19.65
CA THR A 80 -15.09 3.24 -20.76
C THR A 80 -15.56 2.01 -21.54
N ALA A 81 -15.06 1.82 -22.77
CA ALA A 81 -15.33 0.63 -23.58
C ALA A 81 -14.93 -0.69 -22.88
N SER A 82 -13.92 -0.64 -21.98
CA SER A 82 -13.51 -1.74 -21.10
C SER A 82 -14.52 -2.10 -20.00
N GLY A 83 -15.49 -1.23 -19.72
CA GLY A 83 -16.37 -1.32 -18.56
C GLY A 83 -15.80 -0.71 -17.27
N ALA A 84 -14.65 -0.01 -17.34
CA ALA A 84 -14.19 0.79 -16.19
C ALA A 84 -15.12 2.00 -16.00
N ARG A 85 -15.64 2.16 -14.79
CA ARG A 85 -16.56 3.23 -14.39
C ARG A 85 -15.78 4.32 -13.67
N ILE A 86 -15.77 5.52 -14.25
CA ILE A 86 -15.12 6.70 -13.71
C ILE A 86 -16.23 7.67 -13.29
N GLU A 87 -16.26 8.04 -12.02
CA GLU A 87 -17.32 8.87 -11.46
C GLU A 87 -16.74 9.96 -10.58
N LEU A 88 -17.41 11.11 -10.58
CA LEU A 88 -17.20 12.11 -9.55
C LEU A 88 -17.70 11.54 -8.23
N CYS A 89 -16.80 11.41 -7.28
CA CYS A 89 -17.13 11.04 -5.91
C CYS A 89 -16.62 12.14 -4.98
N GLU A 90 -17.42 12.49 -3.98
CA GLU A 90 -16.95 13.26 -2.84
C GLU A 90 -16.14 12.32 -1.95
N ALA A 91 -14.81 12.42 -2.02
CA ALA A 91 -13.90 11.64 -1.20
C ALA A 91 -13.29 12.53 -0.12
N GLY A 92 -13.35 12.07 1.14
CA GLY A 92 -12.69 12.75 2.25
C GLY A 92 -13.54 13.73 3.04
N VAL A 93 -14.83 13.42 3.27
CA VAL A 93 -15.63 14.17 4.26
C VAL A 93 -15.06 13.86 5.64
N ALA A 94 -14.22 14.77 6.14
CA ALA A 94 -13.69 14.71 7.49
C ALA A 94 -14.62 15.52 8.40
N TYR A 95 -15.22 14.85 9.37
CA TYR A 95 -15.99 15.51 10.42
C TYR A 95 -15.06 15.80 11.60
N ASP A 96 -15.04 17.07 12.04
CA ASP A 96 -14.36 17.45 13.27
C ASP A 96 -15.28 17.19 14.46
N TYR A 97 -14.92 16.19 15.26
CA TYR A 97 -15.65 15.81 16.48
C TYR A 97 -15.04 16.40 17.76
N SER A 98 -13.96 17.20 17.66
CA SER A 98 -13.23 17.75 18.81
C SER A 98 -14.07 18.65 19.71
N GLY A 99 -15.17 19.22 19.17
CA GLY A 99 -16.11 20.02 19.94
C GLY A 99 -16.99 19.24 20.92
N ASN A 100 -17.13 17.92 20.76
CA ASN A 100 -17.94 17.10 21.66
C ASN A 100 -17.11 16.68 22.90
N GLY A 101 -17.68 16.87 24.11
CA GLY A 101 -17.05 16.48 25.37
C GLY A 101 -16.85 14.96 25.48
N GLU A 102 -17.89 14.18 25.18
CA GLU A 102 -17.85 12.71 25.24
C GLU A 102 -16.81 12.14 24.25
N TRP A 103 -16.70 12.75 23.06
CA TRP A 103 -15.71 12.32 22.07
C TRP A 103 -14.28 12.56 22.55
N ARG A 104 -14.00 13.70 23.21
CA ARG A 104 -12.68 13.99 23.78
C ARG A 104 -12.31 13.04 24.92
N GLU A 105 -13.27 12.67 25.74
CA GLU A 105 -13.08 11.68 26.81
C GLU A 105 -12.73 10.31 26.21
N LEU A 106 -13.51 9.84 25.23
CA LEU A 106 -13.25 8.57 24.54
C LEU A 106 -11.90 8.57 23.80
N GLU A 107 -11.52 9.67 23.16
CA GLU A 107 -10.23 9.77 22.47
C GLU A 107 -9.06 9.80 23.47
N ALA A 108 -9.22 10.43 24.63
CA ALA A 108 -8.24 10.39 25.72
C ALA A 108 -8.09 8.98 26.32
N GLU A 109 -9.20 8.28 26.55
CA GLU A 109 -9.19 6.89 27.00
C GLU A 109 -8.52 5.97 25.98
N ARG A 110 -8.85 6.15 24.69
CA ARG A 110 -8.21 5.41 23.60
C ARG A 110 -6.71 5.63 23.58
N PHE A 111 -6.26 6.88 23.71
CA PHE A 111 -4.83 7.21 23.74
C PHE A 111 -4.11 6.51 24.91
N GLU A 112 -4.72 6.52 26.10
CA GLU A 112 -4.16 5.84 27.27
C GLU A 112 -4.15 4.32 27.12
N LEU A 113 -5.20 3.73 26.54
CA LEU A 113 -5.25 2.31 26.23
C LEU A 113 -4.19 1.90 25.20
N GLU A 114 -4.02 2.69 24.14
CA GLU A 114 -2.97 2.45 23.14
C GLU A 114 -1.57 2.54 23.76
N ARG A 115 -1.34 3.52 24.66
CA ARG A 115 -0.08 3.64 25.40
C ARG A 115 0.18 2.42 26.28
N ARG A 116 -0.80 2.00 27.09
CA ARG A 116 -0.68 0.81 27.95
C ARG A 116 -0.44 -0.45 27.14
N LYS A 117 -1.16 -0.61 26.03
CA LYS A 117 -0.98 -1.73 25.09
C LYS A 117 0.44 -1.76 24.55
N LYS A 118 0.99 -0.62 24.14
CA LYS A 118 2.37 -0.53 23.63
C LYS A 118 3.39 -0.92 24.69
N THR A 119 3.24 -0.46 25.93
CA THR A 119 4.11 -0.87 27.05
C THR A 119 4.02 -2.38 27.31
N LEU A 120 2.83 -2.97 27.24
CA LEU A 120 2.65 -4.42 27.37
C LEU A 120 3.30 -5.18 26.21
N GLU A 121 3.13 -4.71 24.97
CA GLU A 121 3.80 -5.30 23.80
C GLU A 121 5.32 -5.26 23.93
N GLU A 122 5.89 -4.17 24.46
CA GLU A 122 7.32 -4.06 24.73
C GLU A 122 7.78 -5.04 25.82
N LYS A 123 7.03 -5.15 26.93
CA LYS A 123 7.28 -6.16 27.98
C LYS A 123 7.24 -7.58 27.42
N LEU A 124 6.23 -7.90 26.60
CA LEU A 124 6.08 -9.22 25.98
C LEU A 124 7.19 -9.51 24.96
N ARG A 125 7.65 -8.51 24.20
CA ARG A 125 8.77 -8.67 23.24
C ARG A 125 10.13 -8.95 23.90
N LEU A 126 10.33 -8.57 25.17
CA LEU A 126 11.54 -8.94 25.92
C LEU A 126 11.61 -10.44 26.21
N LEU A 127 10.46 -11.13 26.18
CA LEU A 127 10.38 -12.58 26.35
C LEU A 127 10.64 -13.26 25.02
N ALA A 128 11.61 -14.18 25.01
CA ALA A 128 11.87 -14.99 23.83
C ALA A 128 10.61 -15.82 23.48
N PRO A 129 10.32 -16.05 22.19
CA PRO A 129 9.14 -16.80 21.76
C PRO A 129 9.03 -18.16 22.48
N GLY A 130 7.90 -18.45 23.10
CA GLY A 130 7.65 -19.71 23.81
C GLY A 130 8.37 -19.84 25.16
N ARG A 131 8.98 -18.78 25.69
CA ARG A 131 9.46 -18.73 27.08
C ARG A 131 8.41 -18.08 27.98
N VAL A 132 8.25 -18.65 29.17
CA VAL A 132 7.40 -18.11 30.24
C VAL A 132 8.28 -17.33 31.20
N ALA A 133 7.88 -16.12 31.57
CA ALA A 133 8.42 -15.40 32.71
C ALA A 133 7.28 -14.96 33.63
N VAL A 134 7.61 -14.65 34.87
CA VAL A 134 6.65 -14.08 35.83
C VAL A 134 6.93 -12.59 35.93
N ASP A 135 5.93 -11.74 35.70
CA ASP A 135 6.06 -10.30 35.92
C ASP A 135 6.27 -10.07 37.43
N PRO A 136 7.41 -9.47 37.86
CA PRO A 136 7.72 -9.29 39.28
C PRO A 136 6.80 -8.28 39.99
N GLU A 137 6.04 -7.45 39.26
CA GLU A 137 5.11 -6.49 39.86
C GLU A 137 3.67 -7.04 40.00
N THR A 138 3.22 -7.87 39.06
CA THR A 138 1.83 -8.40 39.06
C THR A 138 1.73 -9.87 39.46
N GLY A 139 2.84 -10.61 39.41
CA GLY A 139 2.87 -12.06 39.66
C GLY A 139 2.26 -12.90 38.54
N GLU A 140 1.91 -12.29 37.41
CA GLU A 140 1.30 -12.97 36.26
C GLU A 140 2.35 -13.71 35.42
N MET A 141 2.00 -14.92 34.96
CA MET A 141 2.81 -15.64 33.95
C MET A 141 2.61 -14.98 32.58
N LEU A 142 3.67 -14.41 32.05
CA LEU A 142 3.76 -13.85 30.71
C LEU A 142 4.43 -14.87 29.79
N GLU A 143 3.74 -15.25 28.72
CA GLU A 143 4.33 -16.04 27.64
C GLU A 143 4.83 -15.13 26.52
N GLY A 144 6.07 -15.35 26.08
CA GLY A 144 6.64 -14.61 24.97
C GLY A 144 5.85 -14.83 23.68
N PRO A 145 5.57 -13.77 22.90
CA PRO A 145 4.70 -13.85 21.73
C PRO A 145 5.34 -14.76 20.67
N GLN A 146 4.49 -15.53 19.98
CA GLN A 146 4.92 -16.33 18.84
C GLN A 146 5.40 -15.40 17.71
N ARG A 147 6.71 -15.43 17.44
CA ARG A 147 7.29 -14.65 16.34
C ARG A 147 7.04 -15.37 15.03
N SER A 148 6.13 -14.85 14.21
CA SER A 148 6.05 -15.18 12.78
C SER A 148 6.78 -14.09 11.98
N SER A 149 7.74 -14.49 11.15
CA SER A 149 8.42 -13.57 10.22
C SER A 149 8.19 -14.02 8.80
N LYS A 150 7.69 -13.12 7.96
CA LYS A 150 7.72 -13.26 6.50
C LYS A 150 8.89 -12.43 5.99
N SER A 151 9.91 -13.09 5.45
CA SER A 151 11.03 -12.40 4.78
C SER A 151 10.56 -11.91 3.41
N THR A 152 10.82 -10.63 3.12
CA THR A 152 10.49 -10.00 1.83
C THR A 152 11.59 -9.00 1.46
N TYR A 153 11.51 -8.40 0.27
CA TYR A 153 12.45 -7.39 -0.21
C TYR A 153 11.85 -5.97 -0.12
N ARG A 154 12.72 -4.96 -0.07
CA ARG A 154 12.36 -3.53 -0.12
C ARG A 154 13.22 -2.85 -1.16
N ILE A 155 12.60 -2.03 -2.01
CA ILE A 155 13.29 -1.16 -2.97
C ILE A 155 13.10 0.29 -2.53
N THR A 156 14.14 1.09 -2.64
CA THR A 156 14.12 2.52 -2.34
C THR A 156 14.78 3.24 -3.49
N LEU A 157 14.01 4.07 -4.20
CA LEU A 157 14.53 4.90 -5.28
C LEU A 157 15.32 6.07 -4.69
N ALA A 158 16.40 6.45 -5.36
CA ALA A 158 17.17 7.64 -4.99
C ALA A 158 16.31 8.91 -5.18
N ARG A 159 16.64 9.96 -4.41
CA ARG A 159 15.99 11.28 -4.50
C ARG A 159 16.60 12.12 -5.61
#